data_AF-A0A410MFI7-F1
#
_entry.id   AF-A0A410MFI7-F1
#
_cell.length_a   1.000
_cell.length_b   1.000
_cell.length_c   1.000
_cell.angle_alpha   90.00
_cell.angle_beta   90.00
_cell.angle_gamma   90.00
#
_symmetry.space_group_name_H-M   'P 1'
#
loop_
_entity.id
_entity.type
_entity.pdbx_description
1 polymer ?
#
loop_
_entity_poly.entity_id
_entity_poly.type
_entity_poly.pdbx_seq_one_letter_code
_entity_poly.pdbx_strand_id
1 'polypeptide(L)'
;MLVNHVKVGIHRTVQLSVSFIVMFIFLSTSNIVFAHEKEIYRVDVPSLNVRSEPALQARIVGSLSAQTVVEVQEKKHGWAYVNYSGGKGWVASQYLYQTDEEHSSSSKEVHVNAESVYIRSGPSVNREIIAGSYYGDSLEKIEEEGEWIKVQLENGQVGWIAGWLVSAGDTTSSSELPLQGVNIVLDAGHGGYDPGAVAVNGLLEKRSTIEAVDHIARKLRLSGATVILTRENDRYVSLQNRVRITRSSDPDAFVSVHFNSASSPYAEGISTYFYHDSGKGLARNIQHKLSQEVSLQNDGAQFGNFHVLRENIENSILVELGFLSTSSDLAVIERDGYPDKVARAITDGLIKEFSP
;
A
#
# COMPACT_ATOMS: atom_id res chain seq x y z
N MET A 1 -65.48 98.37 22.72
CA MET A 1 -66.52 98.11 21.71
C MET A 1 -65.91 98.38 20.35
N LEU A 2 -65.53 97.33 19.60
CA LEU A 2 -65.44 97.25 18.13
C LEU A 2 -64.63 96.00 17.76
N VAL A 3 -65.33 95.07 17.12
CA VAL A 3 -64.83 93.86 16.48
C VAL A 3 -64.54 94.19 15.02
N ASN A 4 -63.44 93.68 14.47
CA ASN A 4 -63.37 93.23 13.08
C ASN A 4 -62.04 92.51 12.80
N HIS A 5 -62.11 91.23 12.44
CA HIS A 5 -61.11 90.56 11.61
C HIS A 5 -61.76 89.41 10.85
N VAL A 6 -61.89 89.57 9.53
CA VAL A 6 -61.84 88.47 8.56
C VAL A 6 -61.27 89.03 7.27
N LYS A 7 -60.21 88.39 6.72
CA LYS A 7 -60.11 88.17 5.28
C LYS A 7 -59.13 87.03 4.93
N VAL A 8 -59.69 86.16 4.11
CA VAL A 8 -59.21 84.95 3.42
C VAL A 8 -58.04 85.22 2.46
N GLY A 9 -57.17 84.22 2.26
CA GLY A 9 -56.23 84.12 1.12
C GLY A 9 -55.76 82.68 0.89
N ILE A 10 -56.45 81.92 0.03
CA ILE A 10 -56.00 81.41 -1.30
C ILE A 10 -54.77 80.47 -1.26
N HIS A 11 -55.03 79.18 -1.46
CA HIS A 11 -54.03 78.15 -1.78
C HIS A 11 -53.51 78.31 -3.22
N ARG A 12 -52.17 78.36 -3.37
CA ARG A 12 -51.48 78.20 -4.66
C ARG A 12 -50.76 76.86 -4.72
N THR A 13 -50.98 76.20 -5.84
CA THR A 13 -50.37 74.98 -6.37
C THR A 13 -48.84 75.07 -6.42
N VAL A 14 -48.16 74.03 -5.95
CA VAL A 14 -46.71 73.81 -6.17
C VAL A 14 -46.56 72.97 -7.43
N GLN A 15 -45.96 73.57 -8.46
CA GLN A 15 -45.64 72.96 -9.74
C GLN A 15 -44.17 72.52 -9.70
N LEU A 16 -43.93 71.27 -10.12
CA LEU A 16 -42.63 70.60 -10.14
C LEU A 16 -41.57 71.40 -10.92
N SER A 17 -40.36 71.46 -10.36
CA SER A 17 -39.13 71.75 -11.10
C SER A 17 -38.19 70.56 -10.96
N VAL A 18 -37.96 69.88 -12.09
CA VAL A 18 -37.11 68.70 -12.23
C VAL A 18 -35.65 69.16 -12.34
N SER A 19 -34.81 68.77 -11.39
CA SER A 19 -33.35 68.82 -11.57
C SER A 19 -32.86 67.51 -12.18
N PHE A 20 -32.30 67.62 -13.37
CA PHE A 20 -31.73 66.53 -14.17
C PHE A 20 -30.35 66.17 -13.62
N ILE A 21 -30.25 65.14 -12.77
CA ILE A 21 -28.99 64.48 -12.43
C ILE A 21 -28.85 63.29 -13.36
N VAL A 22 -27.99 63.42 -14.38
CA VAL A 22 -27.55 62.30 -15.21
C VAL A 22 -26.62 61.44 -14.38
N MET A 23 -27.18 60.49 -13.64
CA MET A 23 -26.43 59.40 -13.04
C MET A 23 -26.29 58.31 -14.10
N PHE A 24 -25.07 58.18 -14.66
CA PHE A 24 -24.69 57.03 -15.47
C PHE A 24 -24.83 55.77 -14.62
N ILE A 25 -25.97 55.10 -14.71
CA ILE A 25 -26.14 53.74 -14.19
C ILE A 25 -25.36 52.86 -15.17
N PHE A 26 -24.11 52.54 -14.82
CA PHE A 26 -23.48 51.32 -15.32
C PHE A 26 -24.36 50.17 -14.84
N LEU A 27 -25.25 49.69 -15.70
CA LEU A 27 -25.78 48.34 -15.62
C LEU A 27 -24.60 47.41 -15.90
N SER A 28 -23.76 47.21 -14.89
CA SER A 28 -22.94 46.02 -14.83
C SER A 28 -23.93 44.87 -14.78
N THR A 29 -24.12 44.19 -15.91
CA THR A 29 -24.57 42.80 -15.86
C THR A 29 -23.50 42.10 -15.03
N SER A 30 -23.75 41.94 -13.74
CA SER A 30 -23.02 40.98 -12.93
C SER A 30 -23.24 39.67 -13.65
N ASN A 31 -22.25 39.22 -14.42
CA ASN A 31 -22.18 37.82 -14.76
C ASN A 31 -22.17 37.13 -13.40
N ILE A 32 -23.30 36.53 -13.04
CA ILE A 32 -23.31 35.54 -11.97
C ILE A 32 -22.47 34.41 -12.56
N VAL A 33 -21.17 34.45 -12.28
CA VAL A 33 -20.31 33.30 -12.40
C VAL A 33 -20.81 32.38 -11.30
N PHE A 34 -21.72 31.46 -11.65
CA PHE A 34 -21.89 30.28 -10.84
C PHE A 34 -20.52 29.62 -10.81
N ALA A 35 -19.87 29.62 -9.64
CA ALA A 35 -18.73 28.74 -9.43
C ALA A 35 -19.26 27.34 -9.74
N HIS A 36 -18.68 26.68 -10.75
CA HIS A 36 -19.00 25.30 -11.03
C HIS A 36 -18.77 24.53 -9.73
N GLU A 37 -19.78 23.79 -9.28
CA GLU A 37 -19.65 22.95 -8.10
C GLU A 37 -18.44 22.04 -8.33
N LYS A 38 -17.49 22.07 -7.40
CA LYS A 38 -16.25 21.29 -7.54
C LYS A 38 -16.65 19.83 -7.50
N GLU A 39 -16.49 19.13 -8.63
CA GLU A 39 -16.72 17.69 -8.61
C GLU A 39 -15.46 17.01 -8.08
N ILE A 40 -15.56 16.51 -6.86
CA ILE A 40 -14.47 15.82 -6.18
C ILE A 40 -14.64 14.31 -6.36
N TYR A 41 -13.55 13.64 -6.70
CA TYR A 41 -13.52 12.19 -6.93
C TYR A 41 -12.39 11.52 -6.18
N ARG A 42 -12.56 10.25 -5.87
CA ARG A 42 -11.53 9.36 -5.34
C ARG A 42 -11.15 8.29 -6.35
N VAL A 43 -9.89 7.88 -6.29
CA VAL A 43 -9.34 6.81 -7.14
C VAL A 43 -9.68 5.43 -6.56
N ASP A 44 -10.34 4.57 -7.34
CA ASP A 44 -10.79 3.23 -6.92
C ASP A 44 -9.78 2.10 -7.21
N VAL A 45 -8.63 2.45 -7.79
CA VAL A 45 -7.60 1.48 -8.19
C VAL A 45 -6.27 1.77 -7.52
N PRO A 46 -5.44 0.74 -7.24
CA PRO A 46 -4.14 0.91 -6.58
C PRO A 46 -3.23 1.96 -7.23
N SER A 47 -3.27 2.07 -8.57
CA SER A 47 -2.53 3.08 -9.32
C SER A 47 -3.28 3.46 -10.59
N LEU A 48 -3.47 4.77 -10.79
CA LEU A 48 -4.15 5.36 -11.94
C LEU A 48 -3.20 6.30 -12.68
N ASN A 49 -2.83 5.94 -13.92
CA ASN A 49 -1.96 6.77 -14.76
C ASN A 49 -2.61 8.10 -15.13
N VAL A 50 -1.88 9.19 -14.92
CA VAL A 50 -2.21 10.54 -15.41
C VAL A 50 -1.48 10.77 -16.73
N ARG A 51 -2.19 11.19 -17.77
CA ARG A 51 -1.67 11.33 -19.14
C ARG A 51 -1.75 12.76 -19.66
N SER A 52 -0.91 13.08 -20.64
CA SER A 52 -0.91 14.41 -21.28
C SER A 52 -2.15 14.69 -22.13
N GLU A 53 -2.80 13.65 -22.65
CA GLU A 53 -3.98 13.71 -23.52
C GLU A 53 -4.97 12.57 -23.15
N PRO A 54 -6.27 12.70 -23.48
CA PRO A 54 -7.29 11.68 -23.18
C PRO A 54 -7.21 10.48 -24.14
N ALA A 55 -6.08 9.77 -24.12
CA ALA A 55 -5.82 8.62 -24.97
C ALA A 55 -4.91 7.59 -24.29
N LEU A 56 -5.13 6.30 -24.56
CA LEU A 56 -4.36 5.21 -23.95
C LEU A 56 -2.88 5.24 -24.33
N GLN A 57 -2.56 5.78 -25.51
CA GLN A 57 -1.21 5.93 -26.04
C GLN A 57 -0.53 7.25 -25.66
N ALA A 58 -1.22 8.17 -24.97
CA ALA A 58 -0.65 9.46 -24.59
C ALA A 58 0.46 9.31 -23.54
N ARG A 59 1.43 10.22 -23.54
CA ARG A 59 2.54 10.22 -22.59
C ARG A 59 2.01 10.25 -21.15
N ILE A 60 2.51 9.35 -20.31
CA ILE A 60 2.22 9.35 -18.87
C ILE A 60 3.00 10.52 -18.26
N VAL A 61 2.29 11.38 -17.54
CA VAL A 61 2.82 12.58 -16.88
C VAL A 61 2.81 12.48 -15.36
N GLY A 62 2.17 11.43 -14.82
CA GLY A 62 2.15 11.11 -13.40
C GLY A 62 1.26 9.91 -13.11
N SER A 63 0.97 9.67 -11.83
CA SER A 63 0.06 8.62 -11.36
C SER A 63 -0.62 9.05 -10.07
N LEU A 64 -1.81 8.50 -9.81
CA LEU A 64 -2.56 8.68 -8.58
C LEU A 64 -2.70 7.33 -7.87
N SER A 65 -2.46 7.27 -6.56
CA SER A 65 -2.66 6.05 -5.76
C SER A 65 -4.13 5.86 -5.41
N ALA A 66 -4.53 4.67 -4.97
CA ALA A 66 -5.88 4.42 -4.45
C ALA A 66 -6.27 5.44 -3.38
N GLN A 67 -7.55 5.80 -3.33
CA GLN A 67 -8.15 6.76 -2.42
C GLN A 67 -7.67 8.22 -2.56
N THR A 68 -6.74 8.50 -3.49
CA THR A 68 -6.35 9.89 -3.84
C THR A 68 -7.59 10.68 -4.22
N VAL A 69 -7.78 11.82 -3.56
CA VAL A 69 -8.85 12.77 -3.86
C VAL A 69 -8.37 13.73 -4.95
N VAL A 70 -9.15 13.87 -6.01
CA VAL A 70 -8.87 14.76 -7.14
C VAL A 70 -10.07 15.62 -7.50
N GLU A 71 -9.80 16.86 -7.88
CA GLU A 71 -10.80 17.75 -8.47
C GLU A 71 -10.87 17.48 -9.98
N VAL A 72 -12.05 17.11 -10.47
CA VAL A 72 -12.30 16.91 -11.90
C VAL A 72 -12.84 18.20 -12.51
N GLN A 73 -12.13 18.71 -13.52
CA GLN A 73 -12.47 19.97 -14.20
C GLN A 73 -13.27 19.74 -15.49
N GLU A 74 -13.02 18.61 -16.16
CA GLU A 74 -13.65 18.26 -17.43
C GLU A 74 -13.73 16.73 -17.56
N LYS A 75 -14.79 16.21 -18.18
CA LYS A 75 -14.87 14.82 -18.64
C LYS A 75 -15.15 14.77 -20.13
N LYS A 76 -14.39 13.96 -20.86
CA LYS A 76 -14.59 13.76 -22.30
C LYS A 76 -14.13 12.38 -22.75
N HIS A 77 -14.96 11.68 -23.53
CA HIS A 77 -14.66 10.38 -24.15
C HIS A 77 -14.10 9.31 -23.19
N GLY A 78 -14.61 9.23 -21.96
CA GLY A 78 -14.16 8.24 -20.95
C GLY A 78 -12.91 8.65 -20.16
N TRP A 79 -12.48 9.91 -20.27
CA TRP A 79 -11.38 10.49 -19.51
C TRP A 79 -11.86 11.67 -18.67
N ALA A 80 -11.21 11.88 -17.52
CA ALA A 80 -11.39 13.02 -16.65
C ALA A 80 -10.09 13.84 -16.60
N TYR A 81 -10.19 15.16 -16.79
CA TYR A 81 -9.08 16.08 -16.57
C TYR A 81 -9.05 16.47 -15.10
N VAL A 82 -7.98 16.07 -14.42
CA VAL A 82 -7.83 16.20 -12.97
C VAL A 82 -6.76 17.22 -12.62
N ASN A 83 -7.02 17.94 -11.52
CA ASN A 83 -6.01 18.71 -10.82
C ASN A 83 -5.59 17.93 -9.56
N TYR A 84 -4.29 17.70 -9.40
CA TYR A 84 -3.73 16.94 -8.27
C TYR A 84 -2.39 17.57 -7.84
N SER A 85 -1.82 17.11 -6.71
CA SER A 85 -0.59 17.68 -6.14
C SER A 85 0.61 17.66 -7.11
N GLY A 86 0.68 16.68 -8.01
CA GLY A 86 1.71 16.54 -9.04
C GLY A 86 1.42 17.26 -10.37
N GLY A 87 0.37 18.08 -10.46
CA GLY A 87 0.04 18.90 -11.62
C GLY A 87 -1.34 18.63 -12.21
N LYS A 88 -1.46 18.68 -13.55
CA LYS A 88 -2.73 18.46 -14.25
C LYS A 88 -2.58 17.43 -15.37
N GLY A 89 -3.63 16.66 -15.63
CA GLY A 89 -3.64 15.72 -16.74
C GLY A 89 -4.90 14.87 -16.81
N TRP A 90 -4.91 13.93 -17.74
CA TRP A 90 -6.07 13.08 -18.05
C TRP A 90 -5.95 11.70 -17.42
N VAL A 91 -6.99 11.27 -16.73
CA VAL A 91 -7.12 9.91 -16.16
C VAL A 91 -8.34 9.20 -16.72
N ALA A 92 -8.33 7.87 -16.78
CA ALA A 92 -9.50 7.11 -17.22
C ALA A 92 -10.62 7.22 -16.16
N SER A 93 -11.76 7.81 -16.55
CA SER A 93 -12.81 8.20 -15.60
C SER A 93 -13.52 7.03 -14.94
N GLN A 94 -13.41 5.83 -15.52
CA GLN A 94 -13.98 4.59 -14.95
C GLN A 94 -13.34 4.16 -13.63
N TYR A 95 -12.19 4.73 -13.27
CA TYR A 95 -11.48 4.47 -12.02
C TYR A 95 -11.67 5.57 -10.98
N LEU A 96 -12.63 6.48 -11.22
CA LEU A 96 -12.98 7.56 -10.32
C LEU A 96 -14.40 7.36 -9.80
N TYR A 97 -14.61 7.55 -8.49
CA TYR A 97 -15.94 7.62 -7.88
C TYR A 97 -16.12 8.95 -7.15
N GLN A 98 -17.31 9.55 -7.23
CA GLN A 98 -17.57 10.88 -6.66
C GLN A 98 -17.61 10.83 -5.13
N THR A 99 -17.05 11.84 -4.47
CA THR A 99 -17.03 11.96 -3.00
C THR A 99 -17.16 13.43 -2.58
N ASP A 100 -17.63 13.69 -1.35
CA ASP A 100 -17.76 15.04 -0.79
C ASP A 100 -16.67 15.35 0.27
N GLU A 101 -15.70 14.45 0.48
CA GLU A 101 -14.71 14.57 1.54
C GLU A 101 -13.37 15.16 1.07
N GLU A 102 -13.09 16.42 1.43
CA GLU A 102 -11.73 16.98 1.44
C GLU A 102 -11.04 16.65 2.78
N HIS A 103 -10.19 15.62 2.81
CA HIS A 103 -9.25 15.40 3.93
C HIS A 103 -7.82 15.74 3.53
N SER A 104 -7.49 17.03 3.65
CA SER A 104 -6.12 17.56 3.74
C SER A 104 -5.68 17.51 5.20
N SER A 105 -4.93 16.49 5.58
CA SER A 105 -4.25 16.40 6.88
C SER A 105 -2.80 15.98 6.65
N SER A 106 -1.93 16.94 6.26
CA SER A 106 -0.49 16.68 6.19
C SER A 106 0.16 16.96 7.54
N SER A 107 0.54 15.93 8.27
CA SER A 107 1.46 16.06 9.40
C SER A 107 2.79 16.67 8.91
N LYS A 108 3.42 17.52 9.72
CA LYS A 108 4.74 18.12 9.42
C LYS A 108 5.91 17.17 9.68
N GLU A 109 5.67 16.08 10.37
CA GLU A 109 6.68 15.09 10.73
C GLU A 109 6.28 13.70 10.23
N VAL A 110 7.30 12.87 10.02
CA VAL A 110 7.15 11.44 9.79
C VAL A 110 8.05 10.65 10.74
N HIS A 111 7.56 9.54 11.26
CA HIS A 111 8.31 8.66 12.16
C HIS A 111 8.74 7.39 11.44
N VAL A 112 10.00 6.99 11.62
CA VAL A 112 10.55 5.78 11.01
C VAL A 112 10.06 4.53 11.72
N ASN A 113 9.42 3.64 10.97
CA ASN A 113 8.78 2.43 11.47
C ASN A 113 9.58 1.15 11.15
N ALA A 114 10.76 1.28 10.55
CA ALA A 114 11.64 0.16 10.23
C ALA A 114 12.96 0.25 11.00
N GLU A 115 13.57 -0.90 11.33
CA GLU A 115 14.82 -0.99 12.09
C GLU A 115 15.93 -0.11 11.50
N SER A 116 16.05 -0.09 10.17
CA SER A 116 16.86 0.89 9.45
C SER A 116 16.25 1.20 8.08
N VAL A 117 16.36 2.46 7.67
CA VAL A 117 15.87 2.95 6.38
C VAL A 117 16.95 3.79 5.72
N TYR A 118 17.15 3.57 4.42
CA TYR A 118 18.02 4.41 3.61
C TYR A 118 17.26 5.63 3.09
N ILE A 119 17.84 6.80 3.35
CA ILE A 119 17.42 8.08 2.79
C ILE A 119 18.25 8.34 1.54
N ARG A 120 17.58 8.58 0.42
CA ARG A 120 18.17 8.58 -0.91
C ARG A 120 18.17 9.95 -1.57
N SER A 121 19.02 10.14 -2.57
CA SER A 121 19.11 11.39 -3.34
C SER A 121 17.88 11.66 -4.24
N GLY A 122 16.99 10.69 -4.42
CA GLY A 122 15.75 10.83 -5.19
C GLY A 122 14.70 9.77 -4.82
N PRO A 123 13.45 9.93 -5.28
CA PRO A 123 12.31 9.06 -4.92
C PRO A 123 12.35 7.72 -5.67
N SER A 124 13.41 6.94 -5.45
CA SER A 124 13.57 5.61 -6.05
C SER A 124 14.64 4.81 -5.31
N VAL A 125 14.42 3.49 -5.21
CA VAL A 125 15.39 2.55 -4.62
C VAL A 125 16.72 2.49 -5.37
N ASN A 126 16.76 2.95 -6.63
CA ASN A 126 17.97 2.95 -7.46
C ASN A 126 18.80 4.23 -7.31
N ARG A 127 18.34 5.20 -6.51
CA ARG A 127 19.07 6.44 -6.23
C ARG A 127 20.12 6.20 -5.16
N GLU A 128 21.17 7.02 -5.19
CA GLU A 128 22.26 6.98 -4.23
C GLU A 128 21.75 7.13 -2.80
N ILE A 129 22.30 6.33 -1.90
CA ILE A 129 22.03 6.42 -0.46
C ILE A 129 22.86 7.58 0.07
N ILE A 130 22.20 8.57 0.66
CA ILE A 130 22.87 9.75 1.23
C ILE A 130 22.89 9.73 2.76
N ALA A 131 21.97 8.99 3.38
CA ALA A 131 21.94 8.78 4.83
C ALA A 131 21.15 7.50 5.19
N GLY A 132 21.21 7.13 6.47
CA GLY A 132 20.33 6.15 7.09
C GLY A 132 19.58 6.77 8.26
N SER A 133 18.43 6.20 8.60
CA SER A 133 17.63 6.53 9.77
C SER A 133 17.06 5.25 10.39
N TYR A 134 16.78 5.27 11.68
CA TYR A 134 16.45 4.09 12.48
C TYR A 134 15.04 4.18 13.04
N TYR A 135 14.53 3.03 13.48
CA TYR A 135 13.22 2.94 14.12
C TYR A 135 13.07 3.99 15.23
N GLY A 136 11.95 4.73 15.19
CA GLY A 136 11.63 5.76 16.16
C GLY A 136 12.18 7.16 15.83
N ASP A 137 13.07 7.28 14.84
CA ASP A 137 13.53 8.60 14.39
C ASP A 137 12.36 9.42 13.83
N SER A 138 12.32 10.70 14.17
CA SER A 138 11.38 11.68 13.63
C SER A 138 12.09 12.55 12.61
N LEU A 139 11.52 12.67 11.42
CA LEU A 139 12.06 13.49 10.34
C LEU A 139 11.03 14.53 9.90
N GLU A 140 11.49 15.75 9.64
CA GLU A 140 10.64 16.81 9.12
C GLU A 140 10.25 16.47 7.67
N LYS A 141 8.95 16.35 7.42
CA LYS A 141 8.39 16.11 6.09
C LYS A 141 8.33 17.44 5.32
N ILE A 142 8.96 17.45 4.16
CA ILE A 142 8.97 18.60 3.24
C ILE A 142 7.87 18.44 2.18
N GLU A 143 7.88 17.32 1.45
CA GLU A 143 6.93 17.03 0.36
C GLU A 143 6.81 15.53 0.11
N GLU A 144 5.87 15.12 -0.74
CA GLU A 144 5.67 13.73 -1.17
C GLU A 144 5.68 13.65 -2.69
N GLU A 145 6.33 12.62 -3.23
CA GLU A 145 6.35 12.29 -4.66
C GLU A 145 6.12 10.79 -4.83
N GLY A 146 4.88 10.43 -5.18
CA GLY A 146 4.45 9.04 -5.21
C GLY A 146 4.52 8.40 -3.82
N GLU A 147 5.17 7.25 -3.72
CA GLU A 147 5.35 6.49 -2.48
C GLU A 147 6.58 6.97 -1.67
N TRP A 148 7.16 8.13 -2.00
CA TRP A 148 8.35 8.65 -1.35
C TRP A 148 8.05 9.98 -0.66
N ILE A 149 8.63 10.13 0.53
CA ILE A 149 8.51 11.34 1.34
C ILE A 149 9.87 12.01 1.36
N LYS A 150 9.91 13.29 1.00
CA LYS A 150 11.10 14.10 1.12
C LYS A 150 11.21 14.59 2.54
N VAL A 151 12.36 14.35 3.14
CA VAL A 151 12.65 14.61 4.55
C VAL A 151 13.91 15.44 4.72
N GLN A 152 13.95 16.25 5.78
CA GLN A 152 15.13 17.00 6.18
C GLN A 152 15.91 16.24 7.27
N LEU A 153 17.22 16.15 7.10
CA LEU A 153 18.16 15.57 8.07
C LEU A 153 18.66 16.66 9.05
N GLU A 154 19.15 16.25 10.23
CA GLU A 154 19.71 17.17 11.24
C GLU A 154 20.85 18.05 10.71
N ASN A 155 21.64 17.52 9.76
CA ASN A 155 22.74 18.25 9.13
C ASN A 155 22.29 19.24 8.04
N GLY A 156 20.97 19.41 7.84
CA GLY A 156 20.36 20.31 6.85
C GLY A 156 20.28 19.74 5.43
N GLN A 157 20.77 18.53 5.18
CA GLN A 157 20.58 17.86 3.90
C GLN A 157 19.13 17.37 3.74
N VAL A 158 18.68 17.28 2.51
CA VAL A 158 17.35 16.75 2.17
C VAL A 158 17.48 15.47 1.36
N GLY A 159 16.61 14.51 1.62
CA GLY A 159 16.59 13.25 0.92
C GLY A 159 15.20 12.63 0.89
N TRP A 160 15.10 11.48 0.25
CA TRP A 160 13.84 10.77 0.05
C TRP A 160 13.84 9.48 0.84
N ILE A 161 12.82 9.33 1.69
CA ILE A 161 12.53 8.13 2.44
C ILE A 161 11.29 7.46 1.85
N ALA A 162 11.25 6.13 1.87
CA ALA A 162 10.09 5.40 1.38
C ALA A 162 8.91 5.57 2.36
N GLY A 163 7.77 6.02 1.83
CA GLY A 163 6.54 6.29 2.60
C GLY A 163 6.00 5.07 3.33
N TRP A 164 6.19 3.86 2.79
CA TRP A 164 5.80 2.61 3.45
C TRP A 164 6.71 2.20 4.63
N LEU A 165 7.77 2.96 4.90
CA LEU A 165 8.69 2.74 6.04
C LEU A 165 8.54 3.83 7.11
N VAL A 166 7.59 4.75 6.95
CA VAL A 166 7.35 5.86 7.89
C VAL A 166 5.86 6.09 8.14
N SER A 167 5.50 6.80 9.21
CA SER A 167 4.11 7.18 9.54
C SER A 167 3.97 8.68 9.72
N ALA A 168 2.83 9.24 9.28
CA ALA A 168 2.49 10.66 9.44
C ALA A 168 2.27 11.02 10.92
N GLY A 169 3.02 12.02 11.42
CA GLY A 169 3.03 12.50 12.81
C GLY A 169 1.75 13.21 13.29
N ASP A 170 0.61 12.54 13.21
CA ASP A 170 -0.61 12.90 13.93
C ASP A 170 -1.30 11.63 14.44
N THR A 171 -0.55 10.79 15.15
CA THR A 171 -1.12 9.60 15.79
C THR A 171 -0.49 9.35 17.16
N THR A 172 -0.81 10.23 18.12
CA THR A 172 -1.02 9.78 19.51
C THR A 172 -2.32 8.97 19.58
N SER A 173 -2.29 7.81 18.94
CA SER A 173 -3.19 6.67 19.12
C SER A 173 -2.31 5.49 18.74
N SER A 174 -1.83 4.76 19.72
CA SER A 174 -1.13 3.49 19.50
C SER A 174 -2.05 2.52 18.77
N SER A 175 -2.16 2.62 17.44
CA SER A 175 -2.57 1.48 16.64
C SER A 175 -1.41 0.51 16.73
N GLU A 176 -1.52 -0.46 17.62
CA GLU A 176 -0.59 -1.58 17.66
C GLU A 176 -0.43 -2.11 16.22
N LEU A 177 0.82 -2.33 15.81
CA LEU A 177 1.10 -2.92 14.50
C LEU A 177 0.30 -4.23 14.38
N PRO A 178 -0.18 -4.62 13.19
CA PRO A 178 -1.15 -5.71 13.06
C PRO A 178 -0.72 -7.05 13.66
N LEU A 179 0.59 -7.30 13.76
CA LEU A 179 1.18 -8.50 14.36
C LEU A 179 2.03 -8.17 15.60
N GLN A 180 1.81 -7.03 16.24
CA GLN A 180 2.51 -6.66 17.47
C GLN A 180 2.31 -7.74 18.54
N GLY A 181 3.41 -8.25 19.07
CA GLY A 181 3.39 -9.31 20.10
C GLY A 181 3.21 -10.73 19.56
N VAL A 182 3.05 -10.91 18.24
CA VAL A 182 2.96 -12.24 17.61
C VAL A 182 4.38 -12.78 17.33
N ASN A 183 4.65 -14.00 17.80
CA ASN A 183 5.91 -14.71 17.61
C ASN A 183 5.78 -15.73 16.46
N ILE A 184 6.55 -15.56 15.40
CA ILE A 184 6.45 -16.40 14.20
C ILE A 184 7.80 -17.07 13.93
N VAL A 185 7.79 -18.39 13.80
CA VAL A 185 8.95 -19.15 13.32
C VAL A 185 8.82 -19.36 11.82
N LEU A 186 9.81 -18.87 11.07
CA LEU A 186 9.94 -19.17 9.64
C LEU A 186 11.01 -20.23 9.41
N ASP A 187 10.65 -21.24 8.63
CA ASP A 187 11.51 -22.36 8.30
C ASP A 187 11.81 -22.40 6.81
N ALA A 188 13.02 -21.97 6.44
CA ALA A 188 13.50 -22.09 5.05
C ALA A 188 13.90 -23.54 4.79
N GLY A 189 13.15 -24.25 3.94
CA GLY A 189 13.40 -25.65 3.58
C GLY A 189 14.84 -25.94 3.19
N HIS A 190 15.31 -27.17 3.42
CA HIS A 190 16.64 -27.65 2.98
C HIS A 190 17.83 -26.81 3.53
N GLY A 191 18.96 -26.82 2.84
CA GLY A 191 20.16 -26.03 3.17
C GLY A 191 21.43 -26.85 3.35
N GLY A 192 22.58 -26.21 3.15
CA GLY A 192 23.89 -26.85 3.21
C GLY A 192 24.02 -27.95 2.16
N TYR A 193 24.27 -29.18 2.59
CA TYR A 193 24.43 -30.32 1.67
C TYR A 193 23.11 -30.82 1.08
N ASP A 194 21.97 -30.44 1.64
CA ASP A 194 20.65 -30.78 1.13
C ASP A 194 20.19 -29.69 0.16
N PRO A 195 20.19 -29.94 -1.17
CA PRO A 195 19.80 -28.94 -2.16
C PRO A 195 18.28 -28.71 -2.22
N GLY A 196 17.49 -29.65 -1.69
CA GLY A 196 16.08 -29.80 -2.05
C GLY A 196 15.90 -30.20 -3.51
N ALA A 197 14.75 -29.86 -4.08
CA ALA A 197 14.47 -30.01 -5.49
C ALA A 197 15.49 -29.25 -6.35
N VAL A 198 15.86 -29.84 -7.48
CA VAL A 198 16.68 -29.22 -8.51
C VAL A 198 15.77 -28.85 -9.66
N ALA A 199 15.70 -27.56 -9.98
CA ALA A 199 14.90 -27.04 -11.07
C ALA A 199 15.43 -27.51 -12.43
N VAL A 200 14.59 -27.40 -13.47
CA VAL A 200 14.97 -27.78 -14.84
C VAL A 200 16.18 -27.01 -15.39
N ASN A 201 16.47 -25.82 -14.86
CA ASN A 201 17.63 -25.00 -15.21
C ASN A 201 18.82 -25.15 -14.23
N GLY A 202 18.72 -26.03 -13.22
CA GLY A 202 19.75 -26.25 -12.21
C GLY A 202 19.66 -25.35 -10.96
N LEU A 203 18.65 -24.47 -10.87
CA LEU A 203 18.35 -23.74 -9.64
C LEU A 203 18.05 -24.72 -8.49
N LEU A 204 18.61 -24.46 -7.30
CA LEU A 204 18.43 -25.32 -6.14
C LEU A 204 17.36 -24.72 -5.22
N GLU A 205 16.39 -25.53 -4.80
CA GLU A 205 15.30 -25.12 -3.92
C GLU A 205 15.80 -24.41 -2.65
N LYS A 206 16.88 -24.87 -2.04
CA LYS A 206 17.47 -24.24 -0.85
C LYS A 206 17.80 -22.74 -1.01
N ARG A 207 18.06 -22.29 -2.25
CA ARG A 207 18.34 -20.88 -2.58
C ARG A 207 17.05 -20.08 -2.71
N SER A 208 16.05 -20.63 -3.40
CA SER A 208 14.75 -19.97 -3.54
C SER A 208 14.01 -19.88 -2.20
N THR A 209 14.11 -20.92 -1.36
CA THR A 209 13.49 -20.95 -0.02
C THR A 209 14.10 -19.92 0.93
N ILE A 210 15.42 -19.76 0.95
CA ILE A 210 16.05 -18.75 1.82
C ILE A 210 15.73 -17.32 1.35
N GLU A 211 15.69 -17.09 0.05
CA GLU A 211 15.31 -15.80 -0.52
C GLU A 211 13.85 -15.44 -0.19
N ALA A 212 12.91 -16.37 -0.40
CA ALA A 212 11.52 -16.16 -0.05
C ALA A 212 11.35 -15.88 1.46
N VAL A 213 12.03 -16.65 2.32
CA VAL A 213 11.97 -16.46 3.77
C VAL A 213 12.55 -15.12 4.21
N ASP A 214 13.63 -14.62 3.60
CA ASP A 214 14.15 -13.27 3.91
C ASP A 214 13.10 -12.19 3.63
N HIS A 215 12.43 -12.26 2.47
CA HIS A 215 11.39 -11.30 2.12
C HIS A 215 10.19 -11.38 3.07
N ILE A 216 9.75 -12.59 3.43
CA ILE A 216 8.67 -12.82 4.41
C ILE A 216 9.08 -12.25 5.78
N ALA A 217 10.28 -12.57 6.26
CA ALA A 217 10.78 -12.12 7.56
C ALA A 217 10.82 -10.60 7.66
N ARG A 218 11.31 -9.91 6.61
CA ARG A 218 11.33 -8.45 6.56
C ARG A 218 9.91 -7.88 6.67
N LYS A 219 8.93 -8.41 5.92
CA LYS A 219 7.55 -7.92 5.98
C LYS A 219 6.87 -8.19 7.32
N LEU A 220 7.03 -9.38 7.89
CA LEU A 220 6.46 -9.71 9.19
C LEU A 220 7.01 -8.82 10.32
N ARG A 221 8.32 -8.54 10.31
CA ARG A 221 8.95 -7.61 11.26
C ARG A 221 8.40 -6.18 11.11
N LEU A 222 8.23 -5.70 9.87
CA LEU A 222 7.58 -4.41 9.59
C LEU A 222 6.12 -4.36 10.06
N SER A 223 5.44 -5.50 10.12
CA SER A 223 4.08 -5.64 10.67
C SER A 223 4.05 -5.84 12.19
N GLY A 224 5.19 -5.76 12.88
CA GLY A 224 5.29 -5.83 14.35
C GLY A 224 5.55 -7.22 14.94
N ALA A 225 5.68 -8.26 14.10
CA ALA A 225 5.92 -9.62 14.57
C ALA A 225 7.37 -9.82 15.02
N THR A 226 7.57 -10.64 16.05
CA THR A 226 8.88 -11.22 16.36
C THR A 226 9.12 -12.41 15.44
N VAL A 227 10.18 -12.38 14.63
CA VAL A 227 10.49 -13.45 13.66
C VAL A 227 11.73 -14.23 14.07
N ILE A 228 11.55 -15.54 14.29
CA ILE A 228 12.61 -16.51 14.54
C ILE A 228 12.86 -17.32 13.26
N LEU A 229 14.11 -17.39 12.81
CA LEU A 229 14.50 -18.16 11.62
C LEU A 229 15.15 -19.48 12.03
N THR A 230 14.75 -20.60 11.42
CA THR A 230 15.45 -21.88 11.65
C THR A 230 16.86 -21.88 11.06
N ARG A 231 17.08 -21.12 9.98
CA ARG A 231 18.38 -20.80 9.39
C ARG A 231 18.37 -19.43 8.71
N GLU A 232 19.48 -18.71 8.81
CA GLU A 232 19.68 -17.38 8.19
C GLU A 232 20.65 -17.43 7.00
N ASN A 233 21.31 -18.57 6.77
CA ASN A 233 22.28 -18.78 5.70
C ASN A 233 22.17 -20.19 5.12
N ASP A 234 23.01 -20.51 4.14
CA ASP A 234 23.08 -21.83 3.49
C ASP A 234 23.75 -22.88 4.38
N ARG A 235 23.10 -23.18 5.52
CA ARG A 235 23.48 -24.25 6.44
C ARG A 235 22.42 -25.34 6.47
N TYR A 236 22.86 -26.57 6.67
CA TYR A 236 21.94 -27.67 6.90
C TYR A 236 21.35 -27.59 8.32
N VAL A 237 20.04 -27.75 8.42
CA VAL A 237 19.31 -27.94 9.70
C VAL A 237 18.43 -29.17 9.56
N SER A 238 18.63 -30.16 10.43
CA SER A 238 17.83 -31.39 10.43
C SER A 238 16.38 -31.11 10.83
N LEU A 239 15.45 -31.94 10.38
CA LEU A 239 14.03 -31.82 10.70
C LEU A 239 13.79 -31.74 12.23
N GLN A 240 14.48 -32.58 13.00
CA GLN A 240 14.40 -32.57 14.47
C GLN A 240 14.91 -31.26 15.10
N ASN A 241 15.95 -30.66 14.52
CA ASN A 241 16.48 -29.39 15.02
C ASN A 241 15.55 -28.22 14.66
N ARG A 242 14.87 -28.25 13.50
CA ARG A 242 13.83 -27.26 13.15
C ARG A 242 12.71 -27.28 14.19
N VAL A 243 12.18 -28.46 14.50
CA VAL A 243 11.20 -28.66 15.58
C VAL A 243 11.72 -28.19 16.93
N ARG A 244 12.99 -28.47 17.26
CA ARG A 244 13.59 -28.02 18.52
C ARG A 244 13.62 -26.50 18.63
N ILE A 245 14.02 -25.81 17.56
CA ILE A 245 14.02 -24.34 17.51
C ILE A 245 12.60 -23.83 17.76
N THR A 246 11.61 -24.34 17.00
CA THR A 246 10.20 -23.96 17.14
C THR A 246 9.69 -24.17 18.57
N ARG A 247 9.87 -25.35 19.16
CA ARG A 247 9.38 -25.64 20.52
C ARG A 247 10.09 -24.82 21.60
N SER A 248 11.32 -24.37 21.36
CA SER A 248 12.08 -23.56 22.32
C SER A 248 11.72 -22.07 22.30
N SER A 249 11.01 -21.62 21.26
CA SER A 249 10.66 -20.20 21.06
C SER A 249 9.20 -19.86 21.37
N ASP A 250 8.38 -20.84 21.76
CA ASP A 250 6.95 -20.68 22.08
C ASP A 250 6.18 -19.80 21.09
N PRO A 251 6.17 -20.14 19.78
CA PRO A 251 5.61 -19.28 18.76
C PRO A 251 4.09 -19.43 18.62
N ASP A 252 3.45 -18.36 18.19
CA ASP A 252 2.03 -18.35 17.80
C ASP A 252 1.80 -19.06 16.46
N ALA A 253 2.82 -19.09 15.59
CA ALA A 253 2.78 -19.80 14.31
C ALA A 253 4.15 -20.33 13.85
N PHE A 254 4.09 -21.45 13.12
CA PHE A 254 5.24 -22.02 12.39
C PHE A 254 4.92 -22.09 10.89
N VAL A 255 5.77 -21.49 10.07
CA VAL A 255 5.60 -21.47 8.61
C VAL A 255 6.85 -22.02 7.93
N SER A 256 6.74 -23.24 7.38
CA SER A 256 7.77 -23.85 6.54
C SER A 256 7.58 -23.44 5.08
N VAL A 257 8.66 -23.04 4.41
CA VAL A 257 8.63 -22.54 3.04
C VAL A 257 9.47 -23.45 2.14
N HIS A 258 8.83 -23.97 1.10
CA HIS A 258 9.35 -24.94 0.14
C HIS A 258 8.95 -24.59 -1.29
N PHE A 259 9.56 -25.28 -2.25
CA PHE A 259 9.09 -25.34 -3.62
C PHE A 259 8.97 -26.79 -4.07
N ASN A 260 7.90 -27.08 -4.80
CA ASN A 260 7.52 -28.43 -5.12
C ASN A 260 8.37 -28.99 -6.28
N SER A 261 8.28 -30.30 -6.47
CA SER A 261 8.87 -31.01 -7.59
C SER A 261 8.06 -32.27 -7.91
N ALA A 262 7.89 -32.55 -9.19
CA ALA A 262 7.22 -33.75 -9.66
C ALA A 262 7.89 -34.29 -10.93
N SER A 263 7.72 -35.60 -11.18
CA SER A 263 8.14 -36.23 -12.43
C SER A 263 7.26 -35.85 -13.62
N SER A 264 6.01 -35.45 -13.36
CA SER A 264 5.10 -34.99 -14.40
C SER A 264 5.48 -33.56 -14.83
N PRO A 265 5.71 -33.31 -16.13
CA PRO A 265 5.99 -31.96 -16.62
C PRO A 265 4.75 -31.04 -16.59
N TYR A 266 3.58 -31.58 -16.24
CA TYR A 266 2.30 -30.87 -16.14
C TYR A 266 1.91 -30.53 -14.69
N ALA A 267 2.76 -30.84 -13.72
CA ALA A 267 2.51 -30.43 -12.33
C ALA A 267 2.77 -28.94 -12.19
N GLU A 268 1.79 -28.21 -11.67
CA GLU A 268 1.85 -26.76 -11.53
C GLU A 268 1.03 -26.33 -10.33
N GLY A 269 1.39 -25.18 -9.76
CA GLY A 269 0.60 -24.53 -8.74
C GLY A 269 1.24 -24.47 -7.36
N ILE A 270 0.58 -23.66 -6.54
CA ILE A 270 0.89 -23.44 -5.14
C ILE A 270 -0.01 -24.30 -4.25
N SER A 271 0.53 -24.84 -3.17
CA SER A 271 -0.25 -25.57 -2.17
C SER A 271 0.22 -25.23 -0.76
N THR A 272 -0.69 -25.33 0.21
CA THR A 272 -0.36 -25.13 1.62
C THR A 272 -0.82 -26.33 2.41
N TYR A 273 0.06 -26.87 3.26
CA TYR A 273 -0.18 -28.07 4.02
C TYR A 273 -0.31 -27.78 5.50
N PHE A 274 -1.20 -28.51 6.16
CA PHE A 274 -1.33 -28.56 7.61
C PHE A 274 -1.36 -30.01 8.07
N TYR A 275 -1.00 -30.27 9.33
CA TYR A 275 -1.16 -31.60 9.94
C TYR A 275 -2.27 -31.59 10.99
N HIS A 276 -2.17 -30.67 11.95
CA HIS A 276 -3.15 -30.48 13.03
C HIS A 276 -4.27 -29.54 12.58
N ASP A 277 -5.46 -29.68 13.16
CA ASP A 277 -6.60 -28.81 12.85
C ASP A 277 -6.35 -27.34 13.23
N SER A 278 -5.46 -27.07 14.20
CA SER A 278 -4.99 -25.73 14.56
C SER A 278 -4.41 -24.98 13.33
N GLY A 279 -3.54 -25.61 12.54
CA GLY A 279 -2.94 -25.00 11.35
C GLY A 279 -3.89 -24.84 10.16
N LYS A 280 -5.10 -25.39 10.20
CA LYS A 280 -6.02 -25.43 9.06
C LYS A 280 -6.59 -24.07 8.69
N GLY A 281 -6.85 -23.20 9.67
CA GLY A 281 -7.31 -21.82 9.47
C GLY A 281 -6.25 -21.01 8.73
N LEU A 282 -5.06 -20.95 9.34
CA LEU A 282 -3.89 -20.28 8.79
C LEU A 282 -3.53 -20.78 7.37
N ALA A 283 -3.53 -22.10 7.14
CA ALA A 283 -3.23 -22.67 5.83
C ALA A 283 -4.19 -22.15 4.74
N ARG A 284 -5.49 -22.06 5.04
CA ARG A 284 -6.51 -21.54 4.11
C ARG A 284 -6.34 -20.05 3.87
N ASN A 285 -6.05 -19.29 4.92
CA ASN A 285 -5.84 -17.84 4.81
C ASN A 285 -4.64 -17.52 3.93
N ILE A 286 -3.49 -18.16 4.18
CA ILE A 286 -2.27 -17.99 3.38
C ILE A 286 -2.48 -18.49 1.94
N GLN A 287 -3.06 -19.68 1.74
CA GLN A 287 -3.30 -20.19 0.39
C GLN A 287 -4.18 -19.25 -0.43
N HIS A 288 -5.26 -18.72 0.18
CA HIS A 288 -6.14 -17.78 -0.48
C HIS A 288 -5.40 -16.50 -0.90
N LYS A 289 -4.59 -15.93 0.01
CA LYS A 289 -3.80 -14.72 -0.29
C LYS A 289 -2.74 -14.97 -1.36
N LEU A 290 -2.07 -16.11 -1.34
CA LEU A 290 -1.12 -16.48 -2.38
C LEU A 290 -1.81 -16.54 -3.75
N SER A 291 -3.00 -17.15 -3.83
CA SER A 291 -3.75 -17.24 -5.09
C SER A 291 -4.21 -15.89 -5.66
N GLN A 292 -4.21 -14.83 -4.86
CA GLN A 292 -4.53 -13.47 -5.30
C GLN A 292 -3.27 -12.71 -5.79
N GLU A 293 -2.10 -13.01 -5.24
CA GLU A 293 -0.86 -12.29 -5.51
C GLU A 293 0.01 -12.94 -6.60
N VAL A 294 0.03 -14.28 -6.68
CA VAL A 294 0.86 -15.02 -7.63
C VAL A 294 0.04 -15.63 -8.75
N SER A 295 0.58 -15.59 -9.96
CA SER A 295 -0.07 -16.11 -11.17
C SER A 295 0.24 -17.59 -11.38
N LEU A 296 -0.04 -18.42 -10.37
CA LEU A 296 0.13 -19.87 -10.38
C LEU A 296 -1.21 -20.56 -10.08
N GLN A 297 -1.36 -21.82 -10.49
CA GLN A 297 -2.54 -22.61 -10.14
C GLN A 297 -2.70 -22.70 -8.62
N ASN A 298 -3.94 -22.65 -8.13
CA ASN A 298 -4.25 -22.77 -6.71
C ASN A 298 -4.71 -24.20 -6.39
N ASP A 299 -3.81 -25.01 -5.81
CA ASP A 299 -4.11 -26.40 -5.43
C ASP A 299 -4.74 -26.52 -4.02
N GLY A 300 -4.95 -25.40 -3.35
CA GLY A 300 -5.66 -25.34 -2.09
C GLY A 300 -4.83 -25.68 -0.86
N ALA A 301 -5.52 -25.66 0.28
CA ALA A 301 -4.96 -26.04 1.57
C ALA A 301 -5.35 -27.49 1.89
N GLN A 302 -4.37 -28.34 2.21
CA GLN A 302 -4.59 -29.78 2.36
C GLN A 302 -3.82 -30.41 3.51
N PHE A 303 -4.25 -31.60 3.94
CA PHE A 303 -3.53 -32.36 4.95
C PHE A 303 -2.20 -32.87 4.39
N GLY A 304 -1.12 -32.76 5.16
CA GLY A 304 0.21 -33.26 4.81
C GLY A 304 0.95 -33.85 6.00
N ASN A 305 1.41 -35.11 5.87
CA ASN A 305 2.12 -35.82 6.94
C ASN A 305 3.63 -35.51 6.98
N PHE A 306 3.99 -34.24 7.06
CA PHE A 306 5.38 -33.79 7.13
C PHE A 306 5.88 -33.75 8.58
N HIS A 307 7.14 -34.15 8.82
CA HIS A 307 7.70 -34.22 10.18
C HIS A 307 7.62 -32.87 10.91
N VAL A 308 7.98 -31.77 10.24
CA VAL A 308 7.93 -30.43 10.83
C VAL A 308 6.51 -29.96 11.18
N LEU A 309 5.48 -30.50 10.52
CA LEU A 309 4.08 -30.18 10.84
C LEU A 309 3.52 -31.10 11.90
N ARG A 310 3.86 -32.39 11.85
CA ARG A 310 3.38 -33.37 12.82
C ARG A 310 3.90 -33.07 14.22
N GLU A 311 5.14 -32.60 14.32
CA GLU A 311 5.81 -32.33 15.59
C GLU A 311 5.61 -30.89 16.13
N ASN A 312 5.10 -29.95 15.32
CA ASN A 312 4.73 -28.60 15.77
C ASN A 312 3.20 -28.49 15.80
N ILE A 313 2.62 -28.29 16.99
CA ILE A 313 1.16 -28.39 17.18
C ILE A 313 0.47 -27.06 16.88
N GLU A 314 0.97 -25.95 17.40
CA GLU A 314 0.32 -24.65 17.27
C GLU A 314 0.53 -24.05 15.87
N ASN A 315 -0.56 -23.63 15.23
CA ASN A 315 -0.66 -23.00 13.89
C ASN A 315 0.51 -23.30 12.95
N SER A 316 0.75 -24.58 12.68
CA SER A 316 1.89 -25.05 11.91
C SER A 316 1.50 -25.40 10.47
N ILE A 317 2.16 -24.76 9.51
CA ILE A 317 1.91 -24.97 8.08
C ILE A 317 3.20 -25.14 7.26
N LEU A 318 3.08 -25.77 6.08
CA LEU A 318 4.13 -25.84 5.06
C LEU A 318 3.58 -25.32 3.74
N VAL A 319 4.23 -24.34 3.15
CA VAL A 319 3.84 -23.72 1.89
C VAL A 319 4.75 -24.22 0.78
N GLU A 320 4.16 -24.74 -0.29
CA GLU A 320 4.83 -25.05 -1.55
C GLU A 320 4.56 -23.93 -2.56
N LEU A 321 5.60 -23.16 -2.88
CA LEU A 321 5.50 -21.92 -3.67
C LEU A 321 5.61 -22.13 -5.18
N GLY A 322 5.08 -23.25 -5.71
CA GLY A 322 5.20 -23.63 -7.12
C GLY A 322 6.20 -24.75 -7.38
N PHE A 323 6.14 -25.35 -8.57
CA PHE A 323 6.98 -26.47 -8.98
C PHE A 323 8.27 -26.01 -9.69
N LEU A 324 9.44 -26.32 -9.13
CA LEU A 324 10.72 -26.05 -9.79
C LEU A 324 11.00 -26.99 -10.98
N SER A 325 10.34 -28.15 -11.00
CA SER A 325 10.50 -29.16 -12.05
C SER A 325 9.75 -28.86 -13.34
N THR A 326 8.92 -27.81 -13.37
CA THR A 326 8.11 -27.46 -14.55
C THR A 326 8.41 -26.06 -15.04
N SER A 327 8.57 -25.94 -16.36
CA SER A 327 8.97 -24.66 -16.97
C SER A 327 7.90 -23.57 -16.85
N SER A 328 6.62 -23.95 -16.70
CA SER A 328 5.51 -23.00 -16.51
C SER A 328 5.65 -22.28 -15.16
N ASP A 329 5.74 -23.03 -14.07
CA ASP A 329 5.89 -22.47 -12.73
C ASP A 329 7.24 -21.79 -12.55
N LEU A 330 8.33 -22.41 -13.00
CA LEU A 330 9.67 -21.83 -12.89
C LEU A 330 9.75 -20.45 -13.57
N ALA A 331 9.13 -20.28 -14.74
CA ALA A 331 9.09 -19.00 -15.44
C ALA A 331 8.30 -17.90 -14.69
N VAL A 332 7.45 -18.26 -13.72
CA VAL A 332 6.77 -17.31 -12.83
C VAL A 332 7.60 -17.06 -11.57
N ILE A 333 8.18 -18.12 -11.01
CA ILE A 333 9.04 -18.07 -9.81
C ILE A 333 10.27 -17.17 -10.06
N GLU A 334 10.86 -17.24 -11.25
CA GLU A 334 12.05 -16.44 -11.61
C GLU A 334 11.73 -15.00 -12.06
N ARG A 335 10.46 -14.57 -12.06
CA ARG A 335 10.13 -13.17 -12.39
C ARG A 335 10.48 -12.23 -11.25
N ASP A 336 10.99 -11.06 -11.62
CA ASP A 336 11.21 -9.95 -10.70
C ASP A 336 9.95 -9.69 -9.85
N GLY A 337 10.15 -9.66 -8.52
CA GLY A 337 9.10 -9.40 -7.55
C GLY A 337 8.26 -10.62 -7.12
N TYR A 338 8.57 -11.83 -7.58
CA TYR A 338 7.91 -13.04 -7.07
C TYR A 338 8.09 -13.23 -5.55
N PRO A 339 9.31 -13.14 -4.97
CA PRO A 339 9.51 -13.23 -3.52
C PRO A 339 8.73 -12.14 -2.74
N ASP A 340 8.62 -10.93 -3.27
CA ASP A 340 7.85 -9.85 -2.63
C ASP A 340 6.34 -10.09 -2.64
N LYS A 341 5.80 -10.67 -3.71
CA LYS A 341 4.39 -11.10 -3.81
C LYS A 341 4.07 -12.19 -2.80
N VAL A 342 4.93 -13.21 -2.74
CA VAL A 342 4.84 -14.28 -1.74
C VAL A 342 4.87 -13.71 -0.33
N ALA A 343 5.81 -12.81 -0.07
CA ALA A 343 5.97 -12.21 1.25
C ALA A 343 4.76 -11.35 1.66
N ARG A 344 4.16 -10.59 0.72
CA ARG A 344 2.88 -9.90 0.97
C ARG A 344 1.76 -10.89 1.30
N ALA A 345 1.56 -11.89 0.45
CA ALA A 345 0.49 -12.87 0.63
C ALA A 345 0.57 -13.61 1.97
N ILE A 346 1.77 -14.07 2.35
CA ILE A 346 1.97 -14.78 3.62
C ILE A 346 1.75 -13.84 4.81
N THR A 347 2.26 -12.61 4.74
CA THR A 347 2.05 -11.59 5.79
C THR A 347 0.57 -11.27 5.96
N ASP A 348 -0.15 -11.00 4.88
CA ASP A 348 -1.59 -10.73 4.91
C ASP A 348 -2.40 -11.92 5.43
N GLY A 349 -1.96 -13.15 5.14
CA GLY A 349 -2.57 -14.36 5.66
C GLY A 349 -2.40 -14.49 7.18
N LEU A 350 -1.24 -14.12 7.70
CA LEU A 350 -0.95 -14.10 9.14
C LEU A 350 -1.67 -12.95 9.85
N ILE A 351 -1.73 -11.76 9.25
CA ILE A 351 -2.53 -10.63 9.75
C ILE A 351 -3.99 -11.06 9.86
N LYS A 352 -4.53 -11.70 8.83
CA LYS A 352 -5.92 -12.20 8.88
C LYS A 352 -6.15 -13.26 9.96
N GLU A 353 -5.12 -14.02 10.34
CA GLU A 353 -5.22 -15.05 11.38
C GLU A 353 -5.19 -14.43 12.79
N PHE A 354 -4.32 -13.45 13.02
CA PHE A 354 -3.99 -12.95 14.36
C PHE A 354 -4.53 -11.55 14.69
N SER A 355 -4.98 -10.78 13.69
CA SER A 355 -5.60 -9.48 13.91
C SER A 355 -7.13 -9.62 14.05
N PRO A 356 -7.76 -8.94 15.03
CA PRO A 356 -9.18 -9.07 15.36
C PRO A 356 -10.17 -8.46 14.34
#